data_AF-A0A7J3HMV4-F1
#
_entry.id   AF-A0A7J3HMV4-F1
#
_cell.length_a   1.000
_cell.length_b   1.000
_cell.length_c   1.000
_cell.angle_alpha   90.00
_cell.angle_beta   90.00
_cell.angle_gamma   90.00
#
_symmetry.space_group_name_H-M   'P 1'
#
loop_
_entity.id
_entity.type
_entity.pdbx_description
1 polymer ?
#
loop_
_entity_poly.entity_id
_entity_poly.type
_entity_poly.pdbx_seq_one_letter_code
_entity_poly.pdbx_strand_id
1 'polypeptide(L)'
;MDCNEAKRVGLITKILSNDNFVEEVKKFALKIAELPQLALKAIKLSILAESEPPYFSGQILESFVFELLIASRDSKERINAFLEQRNK
;
A
#
# COMPACT_ATOMS: atom_id res chain seq x y z
N MET A 1 -2.76 12.04 -26.17
CA MET A 1 -2.30 10.89 -25.39
C MET A 1 -3.54 10.14 -24.94
N ASP A 2 -3.70 8.91 -25.39
CA ASP A 2 -4.87 8.07 -25.06
C ASP A 2 -4.75 7.46 -23.66
N CYS A 3 -5.86 7.04 -23.03
CA CYS A 3 -5.83 6.37 -21.73
C CYS A 3 -4.95 5.11 -21.74
N ASN A 4 -4.99 4.31 -22.81
CA ASN A 4 -4.17 3.10 -22.91
C ASN A 4 -2.68 3.44 -22.99
N GLU A 5 -2.36 4.52 -23.71
CA GLU A 5 -0.99 5.03 -23.82
C GLU A 5 -0.49 5.59 -22.48
N ALA A 6 -1.33 6.33 -21.75
CA ALA A 6 -1.02 6.82 -20.40
C ALA A 6 -0.75 5.68 -19.41
N LYS A 7 -1.51 4.58 -19.50
CA LYS A 7 -1.29 3.40 -18.68
C LYS A 7 0.04 2.72 -19.02
N ARG A 8 0.34 2.61 -20.32
CA ARG A 8 1.58 1.99 -20.82
C ARG A 8 2.83 2.70 -20.31
N VAL A 9 2.82 4.02 -20.24
CA VAL A 9 3.97 4.81 -19.75
C VAL A 9 4.00 4.96 -18.21
N GLY A 10 3.06 4.36 -17.48
CA GLY A 10 3.01 4.41 -16.03
C GLY A 10 2.40 5.68 -15.43
N LEU A 11 1.79 6.56 -16.23
CA LEU A 11 1.12 7.77 -15.74
C LEU A 11 -0.19 7.46 -15.01
N ILE A 12 -0.89 6.40 -15.42
CA ILE A 12 -2.10 5.91 -14.74
C ILE A 12 -1.97 4.43 -14.40
N THR A 13 -2.50 4.04 -13.25
CA THR A 13 -2.40 2.66 -12.75
C THR A 13 -3.58 1.79 -13.22
N LYS A 14 -4.78 2.38 -13.34
CA LYS A 14 -6.02 1.65 -13.67
C LYS A 14 -6.91 2.50 -14.59
N ILE A 15 -7.56 1.83 -15.55
CA ILE A 15 -8.59 2.40 -16.43
C ILE A 15 -9.92 1.77 -16.01
N LEU A 16 -10.97 2.58 -15.89
CA LEU A 16 -12.31 2.19 -15.44
C LEU A 16 -13.35 2.60 -16.49
N SER A 17 -14.48 1.89 -16.54
CA SER A 17 -15.62 2.30 -17.38
C SER A 17 -16.30 3.53 -16.79
N ASN A 18 -16.90 4.36 -17.65
CA ASN A 18 -17.57 5.58 -17.22
C ASN A 18 -18.89 5.29 -16.49
N ASP A 19 -19.60 4.24 -16.88
CA ASP A 19 -20.95 3.94 -16.38
C ASP A 19 -21.00 3.73 -14.85
N ASN A 20 -19.94 3.14 -14.28
CA ASN A 20 -19.85 2.83 -12.84
C ASN A 20 -18.61 3.44 -12.17
N PHE A 21 -18.03 4.49 -12.77
CA PHE A 21 -16.74 5.05 -12.34
C PHE A 21 -16.70 5.40 -10.85
N VAL A 22 -17.69 6.15 -10.38
CA VAL A 22 -17.74 6.64 -8.98
C VAL A 22 -17.85 5.48 -7.99
N GLU A 23 -18.64 4.46 -8.30
CA GLU A 23 -18.79 3.29 -7.43
C GLU A 23 -17.51 2.48 -7.35
N GLU A 24 -16.84 2.25 -8.48
CA GLU A 24 -15.57 1.53 -8.50
C GLU A 24 -14.46 2.27 -7.75
N VAL A 25 -14.37 3.59 -7.91
CA VAL A 25 -13.42 4.42 -7.16
C VAL A 25 -13.71 4.36 -5.66
N LYS A 26 -14.99 4.47 -5.25
CA LYS A 26 -15.37 4.36 -3.83
C LYS A 26 -15.05 2.99 -3.25
N LYS A 27 -15.34 1.90 -3.96
CA LYS A 27 -14.99 0.54 -3.54
C LYS A 27 -13.49 0.40 -3.32
N PHE A 28 -12.68 0.96 -4.21
CA PHE A 28 -11.23 0.95 -4.07
C PHE A 28 -10.76 1.79 -2.86
N ALA A 29 -11.33 2.98 -2.67
CA ALA A 29 -11.00 3.83 -1.52
C ALA A 29 -11.36 3.16 -0.19
N LEU A 30 -12.52 2.51 -0.10
CA LEU A 30 -12.95 1.76 1.10
C LEU A 30 -12.01 0.59 1.39
N LYS A 31 -11.60 -0.15 0.35
CA LYS A 31 -10.60 -1.22 0.51
C LYS A 31 -9.29 -0.71 1.09
N ILE A 32 -8.84 0.49 0.70
CA ILE A 32 -7.64 1.12 1.28
C ILE A 32 -7.92 1.58 2.72
N ALA A 33 -9.12 2.08 3.01
CA ALA A 33 -9.50 2.53 4.35
C ALA A 33 -9.49 1.39 5.37
N GLU A 34 -9.85 0.18 4.96
CA GLU A 34 -9.85 -1.06 5.79
C GLU A 34 -8.45 -1.59 6.09
N LEU A 35 -7.42 -1.18 5.33
CA LEU A 35 -6.05 -1.60 5.57
C LEU A 35 -5.44 -0.88 6.78
N PRO A 36 -4.43 -1.49 7.44
CA PRO A 36 -3.74 -0.88 8.56
C PRO A 36 -3.04 0.43 8.14
N GLN A 37 -3.60 1.55 8.60
CA GLN A 37 -3.19 2.90 8.17
C GLN A 37 -1.74 3.21 8.52
N LEU A 38 -1.24 2.68 9.64
CA LEU A 38 0.16 2.86 10.04
C LEU A 38 1.12 2.22 9.03
N ALA A 39 0.80 1.00 8.56
CA ALA A 39 1.59 0.30 7.54
C ALA A 39 1.53 1.02 6.20
N LEU A 40 0.35 1.46 5.77
CA LEU A 40 0.19 2.23 4.52
C LEU A 40 1.01 3.53 4.54
N LYS A 41 0.96 4.27 5.65
CA LYS A 41 1.73 5.50 5.80
C LYS A 41 3.23 5.24 5.76
N ALA A 42 3.68 4.21 6.46
CA ALA A 42 5.08 3.80 6.49
C ALA A 42 5.59 3.41 5.10
N ILE A 43 4.85 2.56 4.37
CA ILE A 43 5.17 2.19 2.98
C ILE A 43 5.29 3.43 2.09
N LYS A 44 4.30 4.34 2.16
CA LYS A 44 4.32 5.57 1.35
C LYS A 44 5.55 6.43 1.65
N LEU A 45 5.93 6.55 2.92
CA LEU A 45 7.09 7.33 3.33
C LEU A 45 8.41 6.67 2.91
N SER A 46 8.53 5.34 3.01
CA SER A 46 9.72 4.62 2.55
C SER A 46 9.93 4.80 1.05
N ILE A 47 8.87 4.67 0.24
CA ILE A 47 8.93 4.89 -1.21
C ILE A 47 9.30 6.35 -1.53
N LEU A 48 8.75 7.32 -0.80
CA LEU A 48 9.06 8.75 -1.03
C LEU A 48 10.48 9.13 -0.59
N ALA A 49 11.01 8.48 0.44
CA ALA A 49 12.38 8.68 0.90
C ALA A 49 13.40 8.10 -0.10
N GLU A 50 12.98 7.17 -0.95
CA GLU A 50 13.80 6.54 -1.98
C GLU A 50 13.91 7.43 -3.23
N SER A 51 14.62 8.56 -3.10
CA SER A 51 14.99 9.43 -4.23
C SER A 51 16.43 9.17 -4.71
N GLU A 52 16.89 7.92 -4.67
CA GLU A 52 18.29 7.42 -4.82
C GLU A 52 19.16 7.34 -3.55
N PRO A 53 18.75 6.63 -2.49
CA PRO A 53 19.71 6.10 -1.53
C PRO A 53 20.55 4.99 -2.20
N PRO A 54 21.83 4.82 -1.84
CA PRO A 54 22.55 3.57 -2.13
C PRO A 54 21.72 2.38 -1.66
N TYR A 55 21.59 1.33 -2.48
CA TYR A 55 20.78 0.13 -2.23
C TYR A 55 20.80 -0.37 -0.77
N PHE A 56 21.99 -0.34 -0.14
CA PHE A 56 22.19 -0.73 1.25
C PHE A 56 21.43 0.14 2.27
N SER A 57 21.37 1.45 2.06
CA SER A 57 20.65 2.38 2.94
C SER A 57 19.13 2.27 2.81
N GLY A 58 18.62 1.93 1.62
CA GLY A 58 17.21 1.60 1.43
C GLY A 58 16.81 0.36 2.23
N GLN A 59 17.61 -0.71 2.15
CA GLN A 59 17.36 -1.94 2.91
C GLN A 59 17.34 -1.73 4.43
N ILE A 60 18.25 -0.90 4.96
CA ILE A 60 18.26 -0.57 6.39
C ILE A 60 16.98 0.16 6.78
N LEU A 61 16.54 1.14 5.97
CA LEU A 61 15.31 1.87 6.22
C LEU A 61 14.10 0.94 6.19
N GLU A 62 14.00 0.06 5.20
CA GLU A 62 12.95 -0.95 5.11
C GLU A 62 12.92 -1.87 6.32
N SER A 63 14.08 -2.37 6.76
CA SER A 63 14.20 -3.26 7.92
C SER A 63 13.74 -2.55 9.20
N PHE A 64 14.19 -1.31 9.41
CA PHE A 64 13.79 -0.51 10.56
C PHE A 64 12.28 -0.22 10.57
N VAL A 65 11.72 0.18 9.43
CA VAL A 65 10.29 0.44 9.28
C VAL A 65 9.48 -0.84 9.53
N PHE A 66 9.96 -1.99 9.05
CA PHE A 66 9.33 -3.28 9.28
C PHE A 66 9.29 -3.66 10.77
N GLU A 67 10.40 -3.52 11.49
CA GLU A 67 10.47 -3.76 12.94
C GLU A 67 9.49 -2.87 13.72
N LEU A 68 9.43 -1.58 13.35
CA LEU A 68 8.49 -0.64 13.94
C LEU A 68 7.03 -1.05 13.71
N LEU A 69 6.70 -1.53 12.51
CA LEU A 69 5.35 -1.98 12.17
C LEU A 69 4.98 -3.29 12.87
N ILE A 70 5.92 -4.22 13.04
CA ILE A 70 5.69 -5.46 13.78
C ILE A 70 5.26 -5.18 15.23
N ALA A 71 5.85 -4.16 15.85
CA ALA A 71 5.52 -3.78 17.22
C ALA A 71 4.09 -3.22 17.36
N SER A 72 3.44 -2.82 16.26
CA SER A 72 2.10 -2.24 16.26
C SER A 72 1.01 -3.24 16.69
N ARG A 73 -0.08 -2.70 17.24
CA ARG A 73 -1.25 -3.50 17.67
C ARG A 73 -1.89 -4.22 16.49
N ASP A 74 -2.02 -3.55 15.35
CA ASP A 74 -2.61 -4.13 14.14
C ASP A 74 -1.81 -5.30 13.59
N SER A 75 -0.47 -5.24 13.69
CA SER A 75 0.39 -6.36 13.30
C SER A 75 0.20 -7.57 14.21
N LYS A 76 0.22 -7.35 15.53
CA LYS A 76 0.01 -8.42 16.52
C LYS A 76 -1.34 -9.10 16.35
N GLU A 77 -2.40 -8.32 16.17
CA GLU A 77 -3.75 -8.85 15.92
C GLU A 77 -3.82 -9.65 14.62
N ARG A 78 -3.18 -9.17 13.54
CA ARG A 78 -3.17 -9.86 12.25
C ARG A 78 -2.41 -11.18 12.30
N ILE A 79 -1.30 -11.22 13.04
CA ILE A 79 -0.54 -12.45 13.29
C ILE A 79 -1.37 -13.45 14.09
N ASN A 80 -2.03 -13.00 15.16
CA ASN A 80 -2.91 -13.86 15.96
C ASN A 80 -4.10 -14.38 15.15
N ALA A 81 -4.79 -13.50 14.41
CA ALA A 81 -5.89 -13.87 13.55
C ALA A 81 -5.47 -14.90 12.48
N PHE A 82 -4.29 -14.72 11.89
CA PHE A 82 -3.71 -15.67 10.94
C PHE A 82 -3.45 -17.04 11.57
N LEU A 83 -2.85 -17.08 12.77
CA LEU A 83 -2.58 -18.33 13.50
C LEU A 83 -3.87 -19.04 13.92
N GLU A 84 -4.91 -18.28 14.26
CA GLU A 84 -6.22 -18.79 14.65
C GLU A 84 -7.13 -19.13 13.44
N GLN A 85 -6.66 -18.94 12.20
CA GLN A 85 -7.44 -19.07 10.96
C GLN A 85 -8.73 -18.24 10.96
N ARG A 86 -8.74 -17.15 11.73
CA ARG A 86 -9.85 -16.19 11.75
C ARG A 86 -9.56 -15.14 10.71
N ASN A 87 -10.47 -14.96 9.77
CA ASN A 87 -10.41 -13.82 8.88
C ASN A 87 -10.79 -12.56 9.66
N LYS A 88 -9.90 -11.57 9.65
CA LYS A 88 -10.19 -10.20 10.00
C LYS A 88 -9.83 -9.31 8.82
#